data_AF-A0AAW2RM66-F1
#
_entry.id   AF-A0AAW2RM66-F1
#
_cell.length_a   1.000
_cell.length_b   1.000
_cell.length_c   1.000
_cell.angle_alpha   90.00
_cell.angle_beta   90.00
_cell.angle_gamma   90.00
#
_symmetry.space_group_name_H-M   'P 1'
#
loop_
_entity.id
_entity.type
_entity.pdbx_description
1 polymer ?
#
loop_
_entity_poly.entity_id
_entity_poly.type
_entity_poly.pdbx_seq_one_letter_code
_entity_poly.pdbx_strand_id
1 'polypeptide(L)'
;MDSLLRTERDMENELESKRVDVVRKLLMMSANKRIPLSKIYHNRLLFGIPEDFRDRVAEYPEYFRIVIEDDGKRVLELVNWDSSLSVSALEKEFMVDEVKVKKSIQKFPMKHGKALELDMEDERKLNILNTLPLVSPYSDGSKLDFRKLEAEKYRVRIIHEFLSLTLEKRAYIHNIVEFNGGI
;
A
#
# COMPACT_ATOMS: atom_id res chain seq x y z
N MET A 1 19.14 -18.98 27.96
CA MET A 1 18.06 -19.62 27.17
C MET A 1 16.76 -18.84 27.34
N ASP A 2 16.34 -18.56 28.58
CA ASP A 2 15.15 -17.73 28.86
C ASP A 2 15.21 -16.29 28.34
N SER A 3 16.40 -15.69 28.24
CA SER A 3 16.57 -14.37 27.62
C SER A 3 16.29 -14.37 26.12
N LEU A 4 16.70 -15.42 25.40
CA LEU A 4 16.48 -15.55 23.96
C LEU A 4 15.01 -15.80 23.64
N LEU A 5 14.34 -16.66 24.43
CA LEU A 5 12.90 -16.92 24.27
C LEU A 5 12.05 -15.67 24.54
N ARG A 6 12.46 -14.82 25.48
CA ARG A 6 11.81 -13.51 25.72
C ARG A 6 11.99 -12.57 24.53
N THR A 7 13.23 -12.42 24.04
CA THR A 7 13.52 -11.61 22.85
C THR A 7 12.73 -12.07 21.64
N GLU A 8 12.69 -13.39 21.38
CA GLU A 8 11.91 -13.97 20.28
C GLU A 8 10.43 -13.60 20.37
N ARG A 9 9.84 -13.74 21.56
CA ARG A 9 8.42 -13.41 21.79
C ARG A 9 8.12 -11.92 21.64
N ASP A 10 9.02 -11.06 22.10
CA ASP A 10 8.88 -9.61 21.92
C ASP A 10 8.96 -9.22 20.44
N MET A 11 9.86 -9.85 19.69
CA MET A 11 9.97 -9.66 18.24
C MET A 11 8.73 -10.17 17.50
N GLU A 12 8.18 -11.33 17.89
CA GLU A 12 6.94 -11.86 17.31
C GLU A 12 5.75 -10.91 17.52
N ASN A 13 5.59 -10.39 18.74
CA ASN A 13 4.53 -9.43 19.06
C ASN A 13 4.68 -8.12 18.28
N GLU A 14 5.90 -7.61 18.15
CA GLU A 14 6.16 -6.38 17.38
C GLU A 14 5.89 -6.59 15.88
N LEU A 15 6.27 -7.75 15.34
CA LEU A 15 6.00 -8.12 13.96
C LEU A 15 4.49 -8.30 13.71
N GLU A 16 3.77 -8.85 14.67
CA GLU A 16 2.32 -8.99 14.60
C GLU A 16 1.61 -7.64 14.48
N SER A 17 1.92 -6.68 15.36
CA SER A 17 1.33 -5.34 15.27
C SER A 17 1.62 -4.68 13.92
N LYS A 18 2.85 -4.83 13.40
CA LYS A 18 3.21 -4.29 12.08
C LYS A 18 2.44 -4.95 10.95
N ARG A 19 2.21 -6.26 11.01
CA ARG A 19 1.43 -7.01 10.01
C ARG A 19 -0.04 -6.59 10.01
N VAL A 20 -0.61 -6.38 11.20
CA VAL A 20 -1.97 -5.84 11.36
C VAL A 20 -2.07 -4.46 10.71
N ASP A 21 -1.11 -3.57 10.97
CA ASP A 21 -1.07 -2.24 10.35
C ASP A 21 -0.91 -2.30 8.83
N VAL A 22 -0.14 -3.25 8.29
CA VAL A 22 -0.04 -3.48 6.84
C VAL A 22 -1.41 -3.82 6.26
N VAL A 23 -2.15 -4.75 6.87
CA VAL A 23 -3.49 -5.12 6.39
C VAL A 23 -4.47 -3.95 6.52
N ARG A 24 -4.41 -3.18 7.62
CA ARG A 24 -5.22 -1.97 7.80
C ARG A 24 -4.94 -0.97 6.68
N LYS A 25 -3.66 -0.69 6.37
CA LYS A 25 -3.26 0.19 5.27
C LYS A 25 -3.72 -0.30 3.90
N LEU A 26 -3.61 -1.61 3.63
CA LEU A 26 -4.13 -2.20 2.39
C LEU A 26 -5.63 -1.98 2.26
N LEU A 27 -6.41 -2.22 3.33
CA LEU A 27 -7.84 -1.94 3.33
C LEU A 27 -8.12 -0.44 3.16
N MET A 28 -7.35 0.44 3.80
CA MET A 28 -7.54 1.89 3.67
C MET A 28 -7.30 2.41 2.24
N MET A 29 -6.43 1.75 1.47
CA MET A 29 -6.22 2.06 0.05
C MET A 29 -7.26 1.39 -0.86
N SER A 30 -8.01 0.41 -0.38
CA SER A 30 -8.97 -0.34 -1.18
C SER A 30 -10.32 0.35 -1.29
N ALA A 31 -10.96 0.22 -2.45
CA ALA A 31 -12.33 0.58 -2.73
C ALA A 31 -13.26 0.00 -1.66
N ASN A 32 -14.13 0.86 -1.13
CA ASN A 32 -15.05 0.55 -0.04
C ASN A 32 -14.38 0.01 1.24
N LYS A 33 -13.05 0.10 1.35
CA LYS A 33 -12.25 -0.41 2.48
C LYS A 33 -12.42 -1.91 2.71
N ARG A 34 -12.54 -2.66 1.61
CA ARG A 34 -12.91 -4.08 1.59
C ARG A 34 -12.02 -4.89 0.66
N ILE A 35 -11.42 -5.96 1.18
CA ILE A 35 -10.60 -6.89 0.38
C ILE A 35 -11.05 -8.33 0.63
N PRO A 36 -11.31 -9.13 -0.43
CA PRO A 36 -11.55 -10.56 -0.28
C PRO A 36 -10.42 -11.26 0.49
N LEU A 37 -10.76 -12.06 1.49
CA LEU A 37 -9.78 -12.79 2.30
C LEU A 37 -8.89 -13.72 1.45
N SER A 38 -9.42 -14.25 0.35
CA SER A 38 -8.65 -15.05 -0.61
C SER A 38 -7.48 -14.26 -1.21
N LYS A 39 -7.68 -12.99 -1.59
CA LYS A 39 -6.63 -12.14 -2.15
C LYS A 39 -5.51 -11.88 -1.15
N ILE A 40 -5.88 -11.60 0.11
CA ILE A 40 -4.89 -11.43 1.20
C ILE A 40 -4.11 -12.73 1.41
N TYR A 41 -4.79 -13.88 1.43
CA TYR A 41 -4.16 -15.18 1.62
C TYR A 41 -3.20 -15.56 0.47
N HIS A 42 -3.57 -15.30 -0.79
CA HIS A 42 -2.72 -15.54 -1.95
C HIS A 42 -1.46 -14.67 -1.95
N ASN A 43 -1.59 -13.41 -1.49
CA ASN A 43 -0.49 -12.44 -1.44
C ASN A 43 0.22 -12.40 -0.08
N ARG A 44 -0.09 -13.31 0.85
CA ARG A 44 0.39 -13.24 2.25
C ARG A 44 1.91 -13.15 2.38
N LEU A 45 2.64 -13.88 1.54
CA LEU A 45 4.10 -13.93 1.57
C LEU A 45 4.74 -12.60 1.17
N LEU A 46 4.08 -11.81 0.30
CA LEU A 46 4.58 -10.48 -0.10
C LEU A 46 4.61 -9.51 1.08
N PHE A 47 3.62 -9.62 1.96
CA PHE A 47 3.43 -8.75 3.13
C PHE A 47 4.00 -9.36 4.41
N GLY A 48 4.52 -10.59 4.35
CA GLY A 48 4.99 -11.32 5.52
C GLY A 48 3.86 -11.71 6.49
N ILE A 49 2.63 -11.84 5.99
CA ILE A 49 1.46 -12.22 6.78
C ILE A 49 1.49 -13.75 7.01
N PRO A 50 1.31 -14.22 8.27
CA PRO A 50 1.33 -15.64 8.58
C PRO A 50 0.03 -16.33 8.11
N GLU A 51 0.07 -17.65 7.99
CA GLU A 51 -1.05 -18.43 7.45
C GLU A 51 -2.29 -18.42 8.34
N ASP A 52 -2.08 -18.32 9.66
CA ASP A 52 -3.10 -18.24 10.70
C ASP A 52 -3.74 -16.84 10.82
N PHE A 53 -3.34 -15.87 10.00
CA PHE A 53 -3.89 -14.51 10.04
C PHE A 53 -5.42 -14.50 9.94
N ARG A 54 -6.01 -15.41 9.17
CA ARG A 54 -7.47 -15.54 9.06
C ARG A 54 -8.14 -15.80 10.40
N ASP A 55 -7.52 -16.60 11.25
CA ASP A 55 -8.04 -16.94 12.57
C ASP A 55 -7.80 -15.77 13.53
N ARG A 56 -6.62 -15.13 13.43
CA ARG A 56 -6.27 -13.94 14.22
C ARG A 56 -7.12 -12.71 13.92
N VAL A 57 -7.74 -12.60 12.73
CA VAL A 57 -8.67 -11.50 12.43
C VAL A 57 -9.79 -11.40 13.48
N ALA A 58 -10.22 -12.52 14.06
CA ALA A 58 -11.24 -12.53 15.11
C ALA A 58 -10.76 -11.91 16.44
N GLU A 59 -9.45 -11.81 16.65
CA GLU A 59 -8.84 -11.20 17.84
C GLU A 59 -8.81 -9.66 17.75
N TYR A 60 -9.07 -9.09 16.57
CA TYR A 60 -9.05 -7.65 16.30
C TYR A 60 -10.40 -7.11 15.79
N PRO A 61 -11.52 -7.31 16.52
CA PRO A 61 -12.85 -6.87 16.11
C PRO A 61 -12.98 -5.35 15.98
N GLU A 62 -12.12 -4.58 16.64
CA GLU A 62 -12.06 -3.12 16.55
C GLU A 62 -11.49 -2.62 15.21
N TYR A 63 -10.67 -3.44 14.54
CA TYR A 63 -10.06 -3.09 13.26
C TYR A 63 -10.77 -3.75 12.08
N PHE A 64 -11.15 -5.01 12.24
CA PHE A 64 -11.61 -5.84 11.13
C PHE A 64 -13.00 -6.42 11.35
N ARG A 65 -13.75 -6.51 10.26
CA ARG A 65 -15.03 -7.23 10.20
C ARG A 65 -15.02 -8.17 9.00
N ILE A 66 -15.43 -9.41 9.21
CA ILE A 66 -15.62 -10.37 8.12
C ILE A 66 -17.07 -10.27 7.65
N VAL A 67 -17.26 -9.94 6.38
CA VAL A 67 -18.56 -9.91 5.71
C VAL A 67 -18.62 -11.07 4.72
N ILE A 68 -19.74 -11.77 4.67
CA ILE A 68 -20.01 -12.80 3.65
C ILE A 68 -20.87 -12.13 2.59
N GLU A 69 -20.37 -12.04 1.36
CA GLU A 69 -21.13 -11.50 0.24
C GLU A 69 -22.14 -12.53 -0.29
N ASP A 70 -23.08 -12.08 -1.12
CA ASP A 70 -24.17 -12.91 -1.66
C ASP A 70 -23.66 -14.11 -2.47
N ASP A 71 -22.44 -14.03 -3.00
CA ASP A 71 -21.76 -15.11 -3.74
C ASP A 71 -21.01 -16.09 -2.82
N GLY A 72 -21.13 -15.93 -1.50
CA GLY A 72 -20.48 -16.76 -0.48
C GLY A 72 -19.02 -16.41 -0.21
N LYS A 73 -18.45 -15.40 -0.88
CA LYS A 73 -17.07 -14.98 -0.63
C LYS A 73 -16.96 -14.24 0.70
N ARG A 74 -15.89 -14.55 1.44
CA ARG A 74 -15.55 -13.85 2.68
C ARG A 74 -14.67 -12.65 2.36
N VAL A 75 -15.14 -11.47 2.74
CA VAL A 75 -14.48 -10.20 2.54
C VAL A 75 -14.09 -9.62 3.89
N LEU A 76 -12.85 -9.15 3.99
CA LEU A 76 -12.36 -8.40 5.12
C LEU A 76 -12.68 -6.92 4.92
N GLU A 77 -13.37 -6.32 5.88
CA GLU A 77 -13.74 -4.92 5.88
C GLU A 77 -13.07 -4.18 7.04
N LEU A 78 -12.62 -2.96 6.78
CA LEU A 78 -12.10 -2.07 7.82
C LEU A 78 -13.25 -1.47 8.63
N VAL A 79 -13.26 -1.70 9.95
CA VAL A 79 -14.27 -1.17 10.87
C VAL A 79 -13.96 0.27 11.24
N ASN A 80 -12.71 0.53 11.67
CA ASN A 80 -12.28 1.84 12.12
C ASN A 80 -11.14 2.39 11.27
N TRP A 81 -11.32 3.63 10.81
CA TRP A 81 -10.28 4.35 10.09
C TRP A 81 -9.31 4.99 11.07
N ASP A 82 -8.02 4.71 10.89
CA ASP A 82 -6.98 5.26 11.73
C ASP A 82 -6.18 6.34 11.00
N SER A 83 -6.41 7.59 11.39
CA SER A 83 -5.72 8.75 10.82
C SER A 83 -4.22 8.77 11.14
N SER A 84 -3.76 8.03 12.14
CA SER A 84 -2.32 7.89 12.41
C SER A 84 -1.63 7.00 11.36
N LEU A 85 -2.37 6.07 10.76
CA LEU A 85 -1.88 5.19 9.70
C LEU A 85 -2.01 5.80 8.30
N SER A 86 -2.83 6.84 8.11
CA SER A 86 -3.02 7.50 6.81
C SER A 86 -1.84 8.35 6.33
N VAL A 87 -0.65 8.17 6.93
CA VAL A 87 0.61 8.77 6.48
C VAL A 87 1.37 7.74 5.63
N SER A 88 1.56 8.07 4.36
CA SER A 88 2.31 7.22 3.42
C SER A 88 3.78 7.13 3.81
N ALA A 89 4.44 6.03 3.41
CA ALA A 89 5.87 5.83 3.62
C ALA A 89 6.69 7.03 3.11
N LEU A 90 6.29 7.57 1.97
CA LEU A 90 6.97 8.70 1.36
C LEU A 90 6.69 10.03 2.10
N GLU A 91 5.48 10.25 2.64
CA GLU A 91 5.22 11.40 3.52
C GLU A 91 6.04 11.33 4.81
N LYS A 92 6.20 10.12 5.38
CA LYS A 92 7.08 9.92 6.55
C LYS A 92 8.54 10.24 6.22
N GLU A 93 9.03 9.79 5.07
CA GLU A 93 10.39 10.14 4.61
C GLU A 93 10.52 11.66 4.41
N PHE A 94 9.49 12.33 3.88
CA PHE A 94 9.50 13.78 3.66
C PHE A 94 9.65 14.57 4.95
N MET A 95 9.03 14.11 6.05
CA MET A 95 9.13 14.75 7.37
C MET A 95 10.54 14.63 7.97
N VAL A 96 11.29 13.59 7.61
CA VAL A 96 12.64 13.34 8.14
C VAL A 96 13.71 14.10 7.33
N ASP A 97 13.55 14.18 6.01
CA ASP A 97 14.52 14.84 5.13
C ASP A 97 13.81 15.50 3.93
N GLU A 98 13.34 16.72 4.15
CA GLU A 98 12.58 17.50 3.17
C GLU A 98 13.35 17.72 1.86
N VAL A 99 14.68 17.88 1.95
CA VAL A 99 15.55 18.21 0.80
C VAL A 99 15.80 16.98 -0.06
N LYS A 100 16.09 15.83 0.56
CA LYS A 100 16.28 14.56 -0.16
C LYS A 100 14.99 14.11 -0.82
N VAL A 101 13.86 14.27 -0.13
CA VAL A 101 12.59 13.77 -0.64
C VAL A 101 12.00 14.71 -1.69
N LYS A 102 12.15 16.04 -1.61
CA LYS A 102 11.87 16.94 -2.76
C LYS A 102 12.67 16.51 -3.99
N LYS A 103 13.94 16.14 -3.87
CA LYS A 103 14.74 15.65 -5.00
C LYS A 103 14.25 14.29 -5.54
N SER A 104 13.77 13.38 -4.69
CA SER A 104 13.30 12.05 -5.08
C SER A 104 11.88 12.04 -5.66
N ILE A 105 10.93 12.69 -5.00
CA ILE A 105 9.51 12.81 -5.41
C ILE A 105 9.39 13.58 -6.72
N GLN A 106 10.13 14.68 -6.82
CA GLN A 106 9.99 15.65 -7.90
C GLN A 106 10.84 15.27 -9.11
N LYS A 107 11.60 14.17 -9.06
CA LYS A 107 12.39 13.74 -10.22
C LYS A 107 12.22 12.29 -10.62
N PHE A 108 11.63 11.39 -9.80
CA PHE A 108 11.55 9.93 -10.04
C PHE A 108 12.51 9.49 -11.16
N PRO A 109 13.84 9.60 -10.92
CA PRO A 109 14.80 9.66 -12.02
C PRO A 109 14.83 8.29 -12.69
N MET A 110 14.02 8.14 -13.73
CA MET A 110 13.94 6.92 -14.50
C MET A 110 15.20 6.88 -15.36
N LYS A 111 16.10 5.95 -15.02
CA LYS A 111 17.24 5.63 -15.86
C LYS A 111 16.73 4.67 -16.94
N HIS A 112 16.37 5.22 -18.08
CA HIS A 112 15.99 4.44 -19.24
C HIS A 112 17.27 3.94 -19.91
N GLY A 113 17.32 2.67 -20.32
CA GLY A 113 18.35 2.23 -21.24
C GLY A 113 18.18 2.94 -22.58
N LYS A 114 19.23 3.09 -23.39
CA LYS A 114 19.16 3.76 -24.72
C LYS A 114 18.06 3.23 -25.66
N ALA A 115 17.58 2.01 -25.44
CA ALA A 115 16.49 1.39 -26.20
C ALA A 115 15.07 1.69 -25.64
N LEU A 116 14.97 2.44 -24.53
CA LEU A 116 13.74 2.80 -23.83
C LEU A 116 13.64 4.32 -23.61
N GLU A 117 14.33 5.11 -24.45
CA GLU A 117 14.26 6.57 -24.37
C GLU A 117 12.81 7.03 -24.53
N LEU A 118 12.38 7.92 -23.63
CA LEU A 118 11.08 8.55 -23.75
C LEU A 118 11.11 9.50 -24.94
N ASP A 119 9.99 9.58 -25.66
CA ASP A 119 9.84 10.64 -26.62
C ASP A 119 9.68 12.01 -25.92
N MET A 120 9.74 13.08 -26.70
CA MET A 120 9.62 14.45 -26.16
C MET A 120 8.27 14.70 -25.47
N GLU A 121 7.21 13.99 -25.84
CA GLU A 121 5.88 14.18 -25.27
C GLU A 121 5.76 13.50 -23.91
N ASP A 122 6.26 12.27 -23.79
CA ASP A 122 6.30 11.50 -22.56
C ASP A 122 7.27 12.11 -21.55
N GLU A 123 8.40 12.66 -22.00
CA GLU A 123 9.30 13.42 -21.13
C GLU A 123 8.61 14.68 -20.59
N ARG A 124 7.85 15.40 -21.41
CA ARG A 124 7.04 16.56 -20.96
C ARG A 124 5.98 16.14 -19.95
N LYS A 125 5.24 15.06 -20.23
CA LYS A 125 4.23 14.52 -19.29
C LYS A 125 4.86 14.14 -17.96
N LEU A 126 5.99 13.44 -17.98
CA LEU A 126 6.72 13.04 -16.77
C LEU A 126 7.19 14.25 -15.98
N ASN A 127 7.71 15.28 -16.65
CA ASN A 127 8.10 16.53 -16.01
C ASN A 127 6.92 17.25 -15.34
N ILE A 128 5.75 17.31 -16.00
CA ILE A 128 4.53 17.88 -15.40
C ILE A 128 4.06 17.03 -14.21
N LEU A 129 4.05 15.70 -14.36
CA LEU A 129 3.65 14.79 -13.30
C LEU A 129 4.56 14.92 -12.07
N ASN A 130 5.84 15.24 -12.28
CA ASN A 130 6.81 15.52 -11.24
C ASN A 130 6.59 16.86 -10.51
N THR A 131 5.99 17.86 -11.15
CA THR A 131 5.68 19.15 -10.50
C THR A 131 4.38 19.14 -9.71
N LEU A 132 3.50 18.17 -9.96
CA LEU A 132 2.24 18.03 -9.22
C LEU A 132 2.47 17.84 -7.70
N PRO A 133 1.58 18.40 -6.87
CA PRO A 133 1.67 18.29 -5.43
C PRO A 133 1.56 16.83 -4.98
N LEU A 134 2.07 16.57 -3.77
CA LEU A 134 2.01 15.24 -3.20
C LEU A 134 0.55 14.89 -2.86
N VAL A 135 0.03 13.86 -3.51
CA VAL A 135 -1.29 13.30 -3.19
C VAL A 135 -1.10 12.12 -2.24
N SER A 136 -1.90 12.08 -1.16
CA SER A 136 -1.91 10.96 -0.23
C SER A 136 -2.67 9.78 -0.86
N PRO A 137 -2.10 8.56 -0.84
CA PRO A 137 -2.76 7.36 -1.39
C PRO A 137 -4.02 6.97 -0.61
N TYR A 138 -4.17 7.45 0.64
CA TYR A 138 -5.32 7.21 1.50
C TYR A 138 -6.46 8.21 1.29
N SER A 139 -6.28 9.18 0.38
CA SER A 139 -7.34 10.12 0.00
C SER A 139 -8.30 9.48 -1.01
N ASP A 140 -9.53 10.00 -1.06
CA ASP A 140 -10.57 9.54 -1.98
C ASP A 140 -10.25 9.90 -3.45
N GLY A 141 -9.62 8.95 -4.15
CA GLY A 141 -9.24 9.07 -5.56
C GLY A 141 -10.39 8.87 -6.55
N SER A 142 -11.57 8.43 -6.10
CA SER A 142 -12.72 8.12 -6.96
C SER A 142 -13.25 9.32 -7.75
N LYS A 143 -12.97 10.54 -7.25
CA LYS A 143 -13.37 11.81 -7.86
C LYS A 143 -12.42 12.29 -8.96
N LEU A 144 -11.28 11.62 -9.14
CA LEU A 144 -10.30 11.99 -10.15
C LEU A 144 -10.72 11.44 -11.51
N ASP A 145 -10.71 12.30 -12.52
CA ASP A 145 -10.92 11.88 -13.90
C ASP A 145 -9.70 11.06 -14.36
N PHE A 146 -9.95 9.82 -14.80
CA PHE A 146 -8.92 8.85 -15.15
C PHE A 146 -7.97 9.33 -16.27
N ARG A 147 -8.39 10.31 -17.06
CA ARG A 147 -7.61 10.89 -18.17
C ARG A 147 -6.68 12.01 -17.74
N LYS A 148 -6.81 12.50 -16.50
CA LYS A 148 -6.00 13.59 -16.00
C LYS A 148 -4.70 13.11 -15.38
N LEU A 149 -3.67 13.95 -15.47
CA LEU A 149 -2.36 13.68 -14.87
C LEU A 149 -2.43 13.55 -13.34
N GLU A 150 -3.40 14.18 -12.67
CA GLU A 150 -3.59 13.97 -11.22
C GLU A 150 -3.97 12.52 -10.89
N ALA A 151 -4.79 11.87 -11.72
CA ALA A 151 -5.17 10.47 -11.54
C ALA A 151 -3.99 9.51 -11.81
N GLU A 152 -3.13 9.84 -12.77
CA GLU A 152 -1.88 9.11 -13.00
C GLU A 152 -0.92 9.25 -11.81
N LYS A 153 -0.72 10.48 -11.32
CA LYS A 153 0.09 10.72 -10.12
C LYS A 153 -0.44 9.94 -8.93
N TYR A 154 -1.75 9.97 -8.70
CA TYR A 154 -2.39 9.21 -7.62
C TYR A 154 -2.14 7.69 -7.73
N ARG A 155 -2.25 7.11 -8.94
CA ARG A 155 -1.94 5.68 -9.16
C ARG A 155 -0.48 5.34 -8.86
N VAL A 156 0.46 6.19 -9.29
CA VAL A 156 1.89 6.02 -8.95
C VAL A 156 2.08 6.06 -7.43
N ARG A 157 1.34 6.90 -6.71
CA ARG A 157 1.40 7.00 -5.24
C ARG A 157 0.85 5.75 -4.55
N ILE A 158 -0.25 5.19 -5.03
CA ILE A 158 -0.79 3.92 -4.54
C ILE A 158 0.23 2.81 -4.74
N ILE A 159 0.80 2.69 -5.94
CA ILE A 159 1.80 1.65 -6.23
C ILE A 159 3.03 1.80 -5.34
N HIS A 160 3.50 3.04 -5.16
CA HIS A 160 4.62 3.31 -4.26
C HIS A 160 4.32 2.86 -2.82
N GLU A 161 3.14 3.22 -2.30
CA GLU A 161 2.74 2.82 -0.95
C GLU A 161 2.58 1.30 -0.86
N PHE A 162 1.91 0.68 -1.81
CA PHE A 162 1.74 -0.78 -1.89
C PHE A 162 3.08 -1.51 -1.84
N LEU A 163 4.04 -1.11 -2.69
CA LEU A 163 5.38 -1.70 -2.70
C LEU A 163 6.11 -1.45 -1.38
N SER A 164 5.90 -0.29 -0.76
CA SER A 164 6.49 0.02 0.55
C SER A 164 5.95 -0.87 1.68
N LEU A 165 4.76 -1.45 1.53
CA LEU A 165 4.20 -2.43 2.46
C LEU A 165 4.72 -3.86 2.24
N THR A 166 5.30 -4.15 1.07
CA THR A 166 5.89 -5.47 0.80
C THR A 166 7.25 -5.60 1.48
N LEU A 167 7.60 -6.82 1.89
CA LEU A 167 8.88 -7.12 2.56
C LEU A 167 10.10 -6.76 1.70
N GLU A 168 10.03 -7.04 0.41
CA GLU A 168 11.16 -6.93 -0.52
C GLU A 168 11.06 -5.70 -1.44
N LYS A 169 10.07 -4.81 -1.21
CA LYS A 169 9.76 -3.66 -2.06
C LYS A 169 9.56 -4.02 -3.54
N ARG A 170 8.99 -5.20 -3.80
CA ARG A 170 8.72 -5.74 -5.13
C ARG A 170 7.43 -6.55 -5.14
N ALA A 171 6.75 -6.51 -6.27
CA ALA A 171 5.59 -7.32 -6.56
C ALA A 171 5.47 -7.57 -8.06
N TYR A 172 4.81 -8.65 -8.46
CA TYR A 172 4.44 -8.85 -9.85
C TYR A 172 3.23 -7.99 -10.21
N ILE A 173 3.08 -7.69 -11.50
CA ILE A 173 1.95 -6.89 -12.01
C ILE A 173 0.61 -7.56 -11.65
N HIS A 174 0.51 -8.89 -11.73
CA HIS A 174 -0.73 -9.59 -11.39
C HIS A 174 -1.16 -9.35 -9.93
N ASN A 175 -0.22 -9.31 -8.99
CA ASN A 175 -0.51 -8.97 -7.59
C ASN A 175 -1.14 -7.58 -7.49
N ILE A 176 -0.57 -6.59 -8.17
CA ILE A 176 -1.08 -5.21 -8.15
C ILE A 176 -2.48 -5.14 -8.78
N VAL A 177 -2.69 -5.85 -9.89
CA VAL A 177 -3.99 -5.89 -10.59
C VAL A 177 -5.08 -6.55 -9.73
N GLU A 178 -4.74 -7.59 -8.97
CA GLU A 178 -5.66 -8.22 -8.03
C GLU A 178 -6.21 -7.22 -7.01
N PHE A 179 -5.42 -6.23 -6.59
CA PHE A 179 -5.89 -5.15 -5.72
C PHE A 179 -6.57 -4.01 -6.48
N ASN A 180 -6.18 -3.70 -7.72
CA ASN A 180 -6.82 -2.67 -8.57
C ASN A 180 -8.30 -2.97 -8.93
N GLY A 181 -8.75 -4.22 -8.87
CA GLY A 181 -10.18 -4.55 -8.99
C GLY A 181 -11.05 -4.02 -7.83
N GLY A 182 -10.42 -3.37 -6.85
CA GLY A 182 -11.06 -2.65 -5.77
C GLY A 182 -10.07 -1.67 -5.13
N ILE A 183 -9.42 -0.80 -5.90
CA ILE A 183 -8.75 0.45 -5.45
C ILE A 183 -9.27 1.57 -6.35
#